data_AF-A0A959YWY7-F1
#
_entry.id   AF-A0A959YWY7-F1
#
_cell.length_a   1.000
_cell.length_b   1.000
_cell.length_c   1.000
_cell.angle_alpha   90.00
_cell.angle_beta   90.00
_cell.angle_gamma   90.00
#
_symmetry.space_group_name_H-M   'P 1'
#
loop_
_entity.id
_entity.type
_entity.pdbx_description
1 polymer ?
#
loop_
_entity_poly.entity_id
_entity_poly.type
_entity_poly.pdbx_seq_one_letter_code
_entity_poly.pdbx_strand_id
1 'polypeptide(L)'
;RLDSATSATVQQAHLDHQAMQAERGLIVMAGPFGDNGNWRGLLLYDCDTREEVVGYLESDPWVKRGKLGYEIHPWWGAVGTRLP
;
A
#
# COMPACT_ATOMS: atom_id res chain seq x y z
N ARG A 1 14.22 11.48 -13.58
CA ARG A 1 14.42 10.01 -13.47
C ARG A 1 15.36 9.82 -12.28
N LEU A 2 14.99 9.01 -11.28
CA LEU A 2 15.90 8.72 -10.15
C LEU A 2 16.98 7.75 -10.65
N ASP A 3 18.17 7.80 -10.06
CA ASP A 3 19.16 6.75 -10.26
C ASP A 3 18.73 5.44 -9.56
N SER A 4 19.41 4.35 -9.87
CA SER A 4 19.05 3.02 -9.37
C SER A 4 19.22 2.88 -7.86
N ALA A 5 20.26 3.49 -7.29
CA ALA A 5 20.52 3.43 -5.84
C ALA A 5 19.44 4.18 -5.07
N THR A 6 19.12 5.40 -5.50
CA THR A 6 18.01 6.19 -4.91
C THR A 6 16.68 5.46 -5.06
N SER A 7 16.43 4.83 -6.21
CA SER A 7 15.18 4.07 -6.42
C SER A 7 15.07 2.87 -5.49
N ALA A 8 16.17 2.13 -5.26
CA ALA A 8 16.21 1.01 -4.33
C ALA A 8 15.97 1.46 -2.88
N THR A 9 16.58 2.57 -2.45
CA THR A 9 16.36 3.14 -1.11
C THR A 9 14.90 3.54 -0.89
N VAL A 10 14.29 4.21 -1.87
CA VAL A 10 12.87 4.62 -1.77
C VAL A 10 11.95 3.40 -1.80
N GLN A 11 12.30 2.37 -2.59
CA GLN A 11 11.55 1.11 -2.59
C GLN A 11 11.61 0.40 -1.24
N GLN A 12 12.78 0.36 -0.59
CA GLN A 12 12.90 -0.23 0.74
C GLN A 12 12.04 0.54 1.75
N ALA A 13 12.13 1.88 1.75
CA ALA A 13 11.34 2.71 2.65
C ALA A 13 9.82 2.53 2.44
N HIS A 14 9.37 2.29 1.21
CA HIS A 14 7.97 1.95 0.90
C HIS A 14 7.56 0.60 1.50
N LEU A 15 8.41 -0.43 1.39
CA LEU A 15 8.15 -1.73 1.97
C LEU A 15 8.14 -1.67 3.51
N ASP A 16 9.09 -0.94 4.11
CA ASP A 16 9.16 -0.75 5.56
C ASP A 16 7.91 -0.01 6.07
N HIS A 17 7.44 1.00 5.34
CA HIS A 17 6.21 1.72 5.64
C HIS A 17 4.97 0.80 5.65
N GLN A 18 4.85 -0.11 4.68
CA GLN A 18 3.77 -1.10 4.66
C GLN A 18 3.92 -2.14 5.78
N ALA A 19 5.15 -2.60 6.05
CA ALA A 19 5.43 -3.55 7.13
C ALA A 19 4.99 -2.99 8.49
N MET A 20 5.33 -1.73 8.81
CA MET A 20 4.91 -1.09 10.06
C MET A 20 3.38 -0.99 10.19
N GLN A 21 2.65 -0.83 9.08
CA GLN A 21 1.18 -0.81 9.11
C GLN A 21 0.59 -2.21 9.26
N ALA A 22 1.20 -3.22 8.63
CA ALA A 22 0.81 -4.61 8.79
C ALA A 22 1.04 -5.10 10.24
N GLU A 23 2.16 -4.73 10.85
CA GLU A 23 2.45 -5.01 12.28
C GLU A 23 1.41 -4.41 13.23
N ARG A 24 0.83 -3.27 12.84
CA ARG A 24 -0.26 -2.60 13.59
C ARG A 24 -1.65 -3.18 13.28
N GLY A 25 -1.74 -4.18 12.41
CA GLY A 25 -3.00 -4.79 11.98
C GLY A 25 -3.81 -3.95 10.99
N LEU A 26 -3.26 -2.84 10.49
CA LEU A 26 -3.97 -1.92 9.59
C LEU A 26 -4.02 -2.44 8.16
N ILE A 27 -2.96 -3.08 7.69
CA ILE A 27 -2.93 -3.78 6.40
C ILE A 27 -3.09 -5.26 6.70
N VAL A 28 -4.22 -5.83 6.27
CA VAL A 28 -4.53 -7.26 6.49
C VAL A 28 -4.08 -8.13 5.32
N MET A 29 -3.96 -7.56 4.12
CA MET A 29 -3.37 -8.21 2.94
C MET A 29 -2.67 -7.16 2.07
N ALA A 30 -1.48 -7.49 1.55
CA ALA A 30 -0.79 -6.65 0.59
C ALA A 30 -0.01 -7.51 -0.41
N GLY A 31 0.07 -7.05 -1.65
CA GLY A 31 0.88 -7.71 -2.66
C GLY A 31 0.91 -6.99 -4.01
N PRO A 32 1.94 -7.25 -4.83
CA PRO A 32 1.99 -6.74 -6.20
C PRO A 32 0.99 -7.47 -7.10
N PHE A 33 0.50 -6.78 -8.13
CA PHE A 33 -0.16 -7.47 -9.24
C PHE A 33 0.87 -8.26 -10.05
N GLY A 34 0.49 -9.44 -10.53
CA GLY A 34 1.38 -10.34 -11.28
C GLY A 34 1.51 -10.02 -12.77
N ASP A 35 0.78 -9.02 -13.25
CA ASP A 35 0.80 -8.57 -14.64
C ASP A 35 1.55 -7.24 -14.81
N ASN A 36 1.69 -6.82 -16.07
CA ASN A 36 2.34 -5.55 -16.43
C ASN A 36 1.32 -4.43 -16.67
N GLY A 37 0.17 -4.48 -16.00
CA GLY A 37 -0.84 -3.43 -16.05
C GLY A 37 -0.40 -2.14 -15.36
N ASN A 38 -1.31 -1.17 -15.33
CA ASN A 38 -1.07 0.11 -14.67
C ASN A 38 -1.02 -0.01 -13.14
N TRP A 39 -1.69 -1.03 -12.59
CA TRP A 39 -1.75 -1.27 -11.16
C TRP A 39 -0.47 -1.90 -10.64
N ARG A 40 0.08 -1.35 -9.56
CA ARG A 40 1.36 -1.81 -8.98
C ARG A 40 1.19 -2.80 -7.84
N GLY A 41 0.10 -2.71 -7.10
CA GLY A 41 -0.25 -3.63 -6.04
C GLY A 41 -1.62 -3.33 -5.45
N LEU A 42 -2.10 -4.25 -4.63
CA LEU A 42 -3.33 -4.15 -3.86
C LEU A 42 -2.95 -4.15 -2.37
N LEU A 43 -3.52 -3.23 -1.62
CA LEU A 43 -3.49 -3.21 -0.16
C LEU A 43 -4.92 -3.28 0.32
N LEU A 44 -5.21 -4.23 1.21
CA LEU A 44 -6.47 -4.28 1.93
C LEU A 44 -6.25 -3.74 3.34
N TYR A 45 -6.92 -2.62 3.63
CA TYR A 45 -6.90 -1.96 4.92
C TYR A 45 -8.07 -2.39 5.81
N ASP A 46 -7.79 -2.58 7.09
CA ASP A 46 -8.77 -2.64 8.17
C ASP A 46 -8.69 -1.32 8.96
N CYS A 47 -9.51 -0.36 8.55
CA CYS A 47 -9.57 1.00 9.09
C CYS A 47 -11.03 1.48 9.14
N ASP A 48 -11.33 2.38 10.05
CA ASP A 48 -12.70 2.87 10.25
C ASP A 48 -13.12 3.88 9.18
N THR A 49 -12.16 4.69 8.69
CA THR A 49 -12.46 5.80 7.78
C THR A 49 -11.54 5.85 6.56
N ARG A 50 -12.05 6.46 5.47
CA ARG A 50 -11.27 6.71 4.26
C ARG A 50 -10.11 7.64 4.55
N GLU A 51 -10.30 8.62 5.42
CA GLU A 51 -9.35 9.68 5.74
C GLU A 51 -8.08 9.12 6.42
N GLU A 52 -8.22 8.09 7.27
CA GLU A 52 -7.08 7.40 7.85
C GLU A 52 -6.22 6.72 6.78
N VAL A 53 -6.86 6.00 5.86
CA VAL A 53 -6.20 5.34 4.73
C VAL A 53 -5.50 6.37 3.83
N VAL A 54 -6.15 7.50 3.55
CA VAL A 54 -5.53 8.61 2.81
C VAL A 54 -4.28 9.12 3.54
N GLY A 55 -4.36 9.34 4.84
CA GLY A 55 -3.20 9.78 5.63
C GLY A 55 -2.02 8.81 5.58
N TYR A 56 -2.29 7.50 5.62
CA TYR A 56 -1.25 6.49 5.45
C TYR A 56 -0.67 6.49 4.03
N LEU A 57 -1.50 6.52 3.00
CA LEU A 57 -1.05 6.54 1.61
C LEU A 57 -0.28 7.81 1.27
N GLU A 58 -0.72 8.98 1.73
CA GLU A 58 0.00 10.25 1.53
C GLU A 58 1.30 10.31 2.32
N SER A 59 1.48 9.45 3.33
CA SER A 59 2.74 9.32 4.06
C SER A 59 3.78 8.44 3.36
N ASP A 60 3.36 7.64 2.37
CA ASP A 60 4.18 6.69 1.62
C ASP A 60 5.29 7.39 0.79
N PRO A 61 6.54 6.89 0.80
CA PRO A 61 7.66 7.50 0.08
C PRO A 61 7.46 7.64 -1.44
N TRP A 62 6.80 6.68 -2.09
CA TRP A 62 6.53 6.74 -3.53
C TRP A 62 5.34 7.62 -3.87
N VAL A 63 4.29 7.62 -3.05
CA VAL A 63 3.14 8.51 -3.21
C VAL A 63 3.55 9.97 -3.02
N LYS A 64 4.30 10.29 -1.96
CA LYS A 64 4.85 11.64 -1.72
C LYS A 64 5.67 12.18 -2.90
N ARG A 65 6.35 11.30 -3.63
CA ARG A 65 7.16 11.64 -4.80
C ARG A 65 6.35 11.69 -6.11
N GLY A 66 5.04 11.46 -6.05
CA GLY A 66 4.15 11.40 -7.21
C GLY A 66 4.47 10.26 -8.17
N LYS A 67 5.10 9.19 -7.68
CA LYS A 67 5.47 8.01 -8.49
C LYS A 67 4.43 6.91 -8.44
N LEU A 68 3.68 6.83 -7.35
CA LEU A 68 2.49 6.00 -7.25
C LEU A 68 1.28 6.91 -7.07
N GLY A 69 0.24 6.64 -7.86
CA GLY A 69 -1.13 7.07 -7.56
C GLY A 69 -1.88 5.97 -6.82
N TYR A 70 -3.04 6.30 -6.29
CA TYR A 70 -3.90 5.36 -5.59
C TYR A 70 -5.37 5.63 -5.89
N GLU A 71 -6.18 4.58 -5.81
CA GLU A 71 -7.64 4.65 -5.75
C GLU A 71 -8.09 3.90 -4.49
N ILE A 72 -9.14 4.41 -3.84
CA ILE A 72 -9.66 3.84 -2.59
C ILE A 72 -11.11 3.47 -2.81
N HIS A 73 -11.44 2.21 -2.55
CA HIS A 73 -12.80 1.70 -2.59
C HIS A 73 -13.17 1.11 -1.23
N PRO A 74 -14.29 1.53 -0.62
CA PRO A 74 -14.81 0.82 0.55
C PRO A 74 -15.23 -0.58 0.13
N TRP A 75 -14.85 -1.58 0.93
CA TRP A 75 -15.17 -2.97 0.67
C TRP A 75 -15.62 -3.65 1.97
N TRP A 76 -16.75 -4.34 1.92
CA TRP A 76 -17.26 -5.15 3.03
C TRP A 76 -16.94 -6.62 2.75
N GLY A 77 -15.94 -7.14 3.47
CA GLY A 77 -15.62 -8.57 3.47
C GLY A 77 -16.52 -9.35 4.43
N ALA A 78 -16.73 -10.65 4.16
CA ALA A 78 -17.37 -11.53 5.12
C ALA A 78 -16.42 -11.85 6.29
N VAL A 79 -16.95 -11.88 7.51
CA VAL A 79 -16.18 -12.20 8.72
C VAL A 79 -15.48 -13.55 8.57
N GLY A 80 -14.19 -13.59 8.88
CA GLY A 80 -13.39 -14.83 8.83
C GLY A 80 -12.89 -15.23 7.44
N THR A 81 -13.11 -14.42 6.40
CA THR A 81 -12.54 -14.65 5.07
C THR A 81 -11.01 -14.57 5.14
N ARG A 82 -10.34 -15.60 4.62
CA ARG A 82 -8.87 -15.66 4.51
C ARG A 82 -8.49 -16.37 3.21
N LEU A 83 -7.31 -16.04 2.70
CA LEU A 83 -6.68 -16.83 1.64
C LEU A 83 -6.41 -18.26 2.18
N PRO A 84 -6.43 -19.28 1.30
CA PRO A 84 -6.07 -20.65 1.66
C PRO A 84 -4.71 -20.78 2.33
#